data_AF-A0A9E3C4N6-F1
#
_entry.id   AF-A0A9E3C4N6-F1
#
_cell.length_a   1.000
_cell.length_b   1.000
_cell.length_c   1.000
_cell.angle_alpha   90.00
_cell.angle_beta   90.00
_cell.angle_gamma   90.00
#
_symmetry.space_group_name_H-M   'P 1'
#
loop_
_entity.id
_entity.type
_entity.pdbx_description
1 polymer ?
#
loop_
_entity_poly.entity_id
_entity_poly.type
_entity_poly.pdbx_seq_one_letter_code
_entity_poly.pdbx_strand_id
1 'polypeptide(L)'
;GRSIASLAALRDERWIAFPRTPQRPDLPGTHIFSVLVARGLGEIDWMAIDSLTAQKRLVEAGFGISLIPASSAEEELASGTLATIRVRDLEIGTPVFIVTRKGGYLSPAAHRLLALLRAQYAAGWRRQTPARYSRTNRRKR
;
A
#
# COMPACT_ATOMS: atom_id res chain seq x y z
N GLY A 1 2.37 -8.22 -15.68
CA GLY A 1 1.83 -8.64 -14.36
C GLY A 1 1.22 -10.02 -14.46
N ARG A 2 1.24 -10.78 -13.37
CA ARG A 2 0.68 -12.15 -13.27
C ARG A 2 -0.71 -12.08 -12.62
N SER A 3 -1.59 -13.02 -12.96
CA SER A 3 -2.92 -13.14 -12.32
C SER A 3 -3.11 -14.57 -11.82
N ILE A 4 -3.51 -14.73 -10.55
CA ILE A 4 -3.69 -16.02 -9.89
C ILE A 4 -5.05 -16.08 -9.20
N ALA A 5 -5.61 -17.29 -9.12
CA ALA A 5 -6.91 -17.51 -8.51
C ALA A 5 -6.87 -17.33 -6.98
N SER A 6 -5.81 -17.85 -6.34
CA SER A 6 -5.68 -17.84 -4.90
C SER A 6 -4.30 -17.43 -4.43
N LEU A 7 -4.27 -16.73 -3.29
CA LEU A 7 -3.06 -16.36 -2.58
C LEU A 7 -2.20 -17.57 -2.19
N ALA A 8 -2.83 -18.73 -1.97
CA ALA A 8 -2.15 -19.98 -1.64
C ALA A 8 -1.13 -20.43 -2.71
N ALA A 9 -1.27 -19.98 -3.97
CA ALA A 9 -0.31 -20.26 -5.02
C ALA A 9 1.03 -19.51 -4.87
N LEU A 10 1.15 -18.61 -3.88
CA LEU A 10 2.37 -17.88 -3.53
C LEU A 10 2.99 -18.38 -2.21
N ARG A 11 2.63 -19.60 -1.76
CA ARG A 11 3.14 -20.20 -0.53
C ARG A 11 4.64 -20.44 -0.52
N ASP A 12 5.20 -20.78 -1.68
CA ASP A 12 6.61 -21.16 -1.83
C ASP A 12 7.49 -19.95 -2.22
N GLU A 13 6.89 -18.77 -2.35
CA GLU A 13 7.60 -17.52 -2.62
C GLU A 13 8.17 -16.93 -1.34
N ARG A 14 9.32 -16.25 -1.44
CA ARG A 14 9.85 -15.46 -0.32
C ARG A 14 9.06 -14.16 -0.18
N TRP A 15 8.49 -13.93 1.00
CA TRP A 15 7.74 -12.73 1.35
C TRP A 15 8.64 -11.72 2.06
N ILE A 16 8.81 -10.55 1.44
CA ILE A 16 9.56 -9.42 1.99
C ILE A 16 8.56 -8.40 2.53
N ALA A 17 8.56 -8.18 3.84
CA ALA A 17 7.57 -7.32 4.50
C ALA A 17 8.10 -6.77 5.82
N PHE A 18 7.33 -5.87 6.44
CA PHE A 18 7.69 -5.27 7.72
C PHE A 18 7.84 -6.32 8.83
N PRO A 19 8.66 -6.05 9.86
CA PRO A 19 8.77 -6.94 11.01
C PRO A 19 7.40 -7.24 11.64
N ARG A 20 7.19 -8.51 11.99
CA ARG A 20 6.03 -8.94 12.79
C ARG A 20 6.36 -8.65 14.24
N THR A 21 5.55 -7.85 14.90
CA THR A 21 5.68 -7.60 16.34
C THR A 21 4.41 -8.08 17.00
N PRO A 22 4.37 -9.29 17.60
CA PRO A 22 3.17 -9.85 18.23
C PRO A 22 2.56 -8.92 19.29
N GLN A 23 3.39 -8.11 19.94
CA GLN A 23 3.00 -7.15 20.97
C GLN A 23 2.38 -5.86 20.41
N ARG A 24 2.41 -5.64 19.08
CA ARG A 24 1.85 -4.47 18.39
C ARG A 24 1.10 -4.90 17.11
N PRO A 25 -0.17 -5.31 17.26
CA PRO A 25 -0.97 -5.81 16.12
C PRO A 25 -1.36 -4.71 15.12
N ASP A 26 -1.27 -3.44 15.51
CA ASP A 26 -1.51 -2.26 14.68
C ASP A 26 -0.40 -1.98 13.65
N LEU A 27 0.77 -2.62 13.81
CA LEU A 27 1.86 -2.44 12.87
C LEU A 27 1.56 -3.15 11.52
N PRO A 28 1.96 -2.54 10.39
CA PRO A 28 1.68 -3.08 9.06
C PRO A 28 2.09 -4.54 8.86
N GLY A 29 3.27 -4.93 9.39
CA GLY A 29 3.79 -6.29 9.26
C GLY A 29 2.93 -7.35 9.94
N THR A 30 2.44 -7.05 11.15
CA THR A 30 1.55 -7.95 11.90
C THR A 30 0.18 -8.06 11.23
N HIS A 31 -0.39 -6.94 10.77
CA HIS A 31 -1.67 -6.95 10.05
C HIS A 31 -1.59 -7.75 8.74
N ILE A 32 -0.56 -7.50 7.92
CA ILE A 32 -0.34 -8.24 6.66
C ILE A 32 -0.24 -9.74 6.96
N PHE A 33 0.59 -10.13 7.93
CA PHE A 33 0.78 -11.52 8.28
C PHE A 33 -0.53 -12.21 8.71
N SER A 34 -1.35 -11.55 9.54
CA SER A 34 -2.66 -12.07 9.93
C SER A 34 -3.58 -12.33 8.73
N VAL A 35 -3.56 -11.46 7.72
CA VAL A 35 -4.36 -11.66 6.51
C VAL A 35 -3.83 -12.83 5.67
N LEU A 36 -2.51 -13.02 5.61
CA LEU A 36 -1.90 -14.18 4.93
C LEU A 36 -2.31 -15.48 5.63
N VAL A 37 -2.18 -15.54 6.95
CA VAL A 37 -2.59 -16.70 7.78
C VAL A 37 -4.07 -17.03 7.56
N ALA A 38 -4.95 -16.03 7.59
CA ALA A 38 -6.39 -16.21 7.38
C ALA A 38 -6.74 -16.78 5.99
N ARG A 39 -5.81 -16.73 5.03
CA ARG A 39 -5.95 -17.30 3.68
C ARG A 39 -5.07 -18.51 3.42
N GLY A 40 -4.63 -19.21 4.48
CA GLY A 40 -3.89 -20.46 4.37
C GLY A 40 -2.38 -20.31 4.12
N LEU A 41 -1.84 -19.09 4.28
CA LEU A 41 -0.40 -18.82 4.22
C LEU A 41 0.20 -18.67 5.62
N GLY A 42 0.04 -19.69 6.46
CA GLY A 42 0.59 -19.71 7.83
C GLY A 42 2.09 -20.01 7.90
N GLU A 43 2.59 -20.79 6.93
CA GLU A 43 3.99 -21.19 6.80
C GLU A 43 4.55 -20.60 5.51
N ILE A 44 5.17 -19.42 5.63
CA ILE A 44 5.79 -18.70 4.51
C ILE A 44 7.21 -18.27 4.89
N ASP A 45 8.11 -18.23 3.91
CA ASP A 45 9.44 -17.66 4.09
C ASP A 45 9.34 -16.13 4.23
N TRP A 46 9.40 -15.62 5.47
CA TRP A 46 9.23 -14.21 5.78
C TRP A 46 10.56 -13.51 6.06
N MET A 47 10.94 -12.61 5.16
CA MET A 47 12.08 -11.70 5.32
C MET A 47 11.61 -10.35 5.87
N ALA A 48 11.96 -10.07 7.13
CA ALA A 48 11.59 -8.84 7.82
C ALA A 48 12.53 -7.67 7.44
N ILE A 49 11.98 -6.59 6.87
CA ILE A 49 12.71 -5.39 6.46
C ILE A 49 11.96 -4.15 6.93
N ASP A 50 12.60 -3.31 7.76
CA ASP A 50 11.97 -2.12 8.36
C ASP A 50 12.15 -0.84 7.50
N SER A 51 12.03 -0.99 6.19
CA SER A 51 12.08 0.14 5.25
C SER A 51 11.37 -0.23 3.97
N LEU A 52 10.32 0.51 3.63
CA LEU A 52 9.57 0.31 2.39
C LEU A 52 10.49 0.46 1.16
N THR A 53 11.43 1.41 1.19
CA THR A 53 12.40 1.59 0.10
C THR A 53 13.30 0.37 -0.04
N ALA A 54 13.81 -0.20 1.05
CA ALA A 54 14.63 -1.40 1.02
C ALA A 54 13.84 -2.62 0.55
N GLN A 55 12.59 -2.78 1.00
CA GLN A 55 11.68 -3.83 0.53
C GLN A 55 11.53 -3.76 -1.00
N LYS A 56 11.20 -2.59 -1.56
CA LYS A 56 11.05 -2.39 -3.00
C LYS A 56 12.33 -2.77 -3.77
N ARG A 57 13.50 -2.33 -3.31
CA ARG A 57 14.79 -2.64 -3.97
C ARG A 57 15.11 -4.14 -3.95
N LEU A 58 14.79 -4.84 -2.87
CA LEU A 58 14.99 -6.29 -2.81
C LEU A 58 14.03 -7.04 -3.75
N VAL A 59 12.79 -6.59 -3.86
CA VAL A 59 11.82 -7.16 -4.82
C VAL A 59 12.29 -6.91 -6.26
N GLU A 60 12.73 -5.69 -6.58
CA GLU A 60 13.28 -5.36 -7.91
C GLU A 60 14.51 -6.21 -8.25
N ALA A 61 15.34 -6.52 -7.25
CA ALA A 61 16.50 -7.39 -7.40
C ALA A 61 16.16 -8.89 -7.41
N GLY A 62 14.88 -9.27 -7.33
CA GLY A 62 14.42 -10.66 -7.46
C GLY A 62 14.57 -11.50 -6.19
N PHE A 63 14.75 -10.88 -5.01
CA PHE A 63 14.86 -11.63 -3.75
C PHE A 63 13.53 -12.15 -3.21
N GLY A 64 12.39 -11.78 -3.81
CA GLY A 64 11.07 -12.24 -3.38
C GLY A 64 9.94 -11.33 -3.84
N ILE A 65 8.79 -11.48 -3.18
CA ILE A 65 7.56 -10.70 -3.42
C ILE A 65 7.19 -9.90 -2.17
N SER A 66 6.38 -8.84 -2.36
CA SER A 66 5.92 -8.01 -1.24
C SER A 66 4.46 -7.59 -1.43
N LEU A 67 3.75 -7.42 -0.31
CA LEU A 67 2.42 -6.82 -0.25
C LEU A 67 2.54 -5.41 0.31
N ILE A 68 2.45 -4.42 -0.57
CA ILE A 68 2.53 -3.00 -0.23
C ILE A 68 1.35 -2.22 -0.81
N PRO A 69 1.00 -1.04 -0.28
CA PRO A 69 -0.02 -0.20 -0.88
C PRO A 69 0.34 0.13 -2.33
N ALA A 70 -0.62 0.04 -3.24
CA ALA A 70 -0.38 0.33 -4.66
C ALA A 70 0.18 1.75 -4.89
N SER A 71 -0.26 2.73 -4.09
CA SER A 71 0.22 4.10 -4.14
C SER A 71 1.73 4.24 -3.86
N SER A 72 2.31 3.29 -3.12
CA SER A 72 3.73 3.31 -2.78
C SER A 72 4.65 2.74 -3.87
N ALA A 73 4.06 2.12 -4.91
CA ALA A 73 4.75 1.47 -6.01
C ALA A 73 4.49 2.16 -7.37
N GLU A 74 3.82 3.32 -7.38
CA GLU A 74 3.39 3.98 -8.63
C GLU A 74 4.56 4.28 -9.56
N GLU A 75 5.69 4.72 -9.01
CA GLU A 75 6.89 5.03 -9.78
C GLU A 75 7.49 3.77 -10.42
N GLU A 76 7.62 2.68 -9.65
CA GLU A 76 8.19 1.42 -10.11
C GLU A 76 7.27 0.69 -11.10
N LEU A 77 5.95 0.81 -10.92
CA LEU A 77 4.97 0.29 -11.87
C LEU A 77 4.98 1.09 -13.18
N ALA A 78 5.17 2.41 -13.10
CA ALA A 78 5.25 3.27 -14.28
C ALA A 78 6.56 3.08 -15.05
N SER A 79 7.68 2.84 -14.36
CA SER A 79 8.98 2.54 -14.96
C SER A 79 9.11 1.08 -15.44
N GLY A 80 8.25 0.19 -14.94
CA GLY A 80 8.30 -1.24 -15.23
C GLY A 80 9.37 -2.01 -14.45
N THR A 81 9.98 -1.41 -13.43
CA THR A 81 10.93 -2.11 -12.54
C THR A 81 10.23 -3.06 -11.58
N LEU A 82 8.95 -2.79 -11.27
CA LEU A 82 8.08 -3.71 -10.56
C LEU A 82 6.85 -4.07 -11.40
N ALA A 83 6.27 -5.23 -11.10
CA ALA A 83 5.02 -5.68 -11.70
C ALA A 83 4.06 -6.20 -10.63
N THR A 84 2.76 -6.04 -10.87
CA THR A 84 1.73 -6.53 -9.96
C THR A 84 1.43 -8.01 -10.17
N ILE A 85 1.13 -8.70 -9.07
CA ILE A 85 0.46 -10.01 -9.06
C ILE A 85 -0.97 -9.77 -8.59
N ARG A 86 -1.94 -9.98 -9.46
CA ARG A 86 -3.36 -9.86 -9.11
C ARG A 86 -3.86 -11.19 -8.54
N VAL A 87 -4.40 -11.14 -7.34
CA VAL A 87 -4.94 -12.30 -6.62
C VAL A 87 -6.45 -12.14 -6.50
N ARG A 88 -7.24 -13.11 -7.00
CA ARG A 88 -8.70 -12.96 -7.07
C ARG A 88 -9.40 -13.11 -5.72
N ASP A 89 -8.91 -13.96 -4.85
CA ASP A 89 -9.48 -14.18 -3.50
C ASP A 89 -8.99 -13.15 -2.47
N LEU A 90 -8.16 -12.18 -2.89
CA LEU A 90 -7.55 -11.17 -2.03
C LEU A 90 -8.10 -9.77 -2.32
N GLU A 91 -9.07 -9.34 -1.52
CA GLU A 91 -9.41 -7.92 -1.38
C GLU A 91 -8.97 -7.43 -0.01
N ILE A 92 -7.95 -6.57 0.01
CA ILE A 92 -7.44 -5.91 1.22
C ILE A 92 -7.37 -4.41 0.91
N GLY A 93 -7.92 -3.60 1.81
CA GLY A 93 -7.76 -2.16 1.80
C GLY A 93 -7.40 -1.66 3.18
N THR A 94 -6.54 -0.66 3.23
CA THR A 94 -6.27 0.10 4.46
C THR A 94 -7.14 1.35 4.44
N PRO A 95 -8.23 1.42 5.23
CA PRO A 95 -9.07 2.61 5.27
C PRO A 95 -8.29 3.80 5.86
N VAL A 96 -8.49 4.98 5.27
CA VAL A 96 -7.93 6.24 5.77
C VAL A 96 -9.06 7.03 6.43
N PHE A 97 -8.85 7.44 7.68
CA PHE A 97 -9.86 8.14 8.47
C PHE A 97 -9.46 9.60 8.71
N ILE A 98 -10.46 10.48 8.68
CA ILE A 98 -10.32 11.85 9.17
C ILE A 98 -10.76 11.86 10.64
N VAL A 99 -9.87 12.27 11.55
CA VAL A 99 -10.15 12.32 12.99
C VAL A 99 -10.16 13.76 13.47
N THR A 100 -11.24 14.17 14.14
CA THR A 100 -11.35 15.47 14.81
C THR A 100 -11.87 15.28 16.24
N ARG A 101 -11.48 16.18 17.15
CA ARG A 101 -11.99 16.16 18.53
C ARG A 101 -13.48 16.55 18.55
N LYS A 102 -14.30 15.74 19.21
CA LYS A 102 -15.72 16.09 19.46
C LYS A 102 -15.80 17.41 20.22
N GLY A 103 -16.49 18.40 19.64
CA GLY A 103 -16.61 19.75 20.21
C GLY A 103 -15.33 20.58 20.21
N GLY A 104 -14.26 20.12 19.54
CA GLY A 104 -13.03 20.90 19.38
C GLY A 104 -13.21 22.05 18.37
N TYR A 105 -12.58 23.19 18.64
CA TYR A 105 -12.55 24.30 17.69
C TYR A 105 -11.81 23.89 16.41
N LEU A 106 -12.43 24.14 15.27
CA LEU A 106 -11.82 24.02 13.95
C LEU A 106 -11.77 25.42 13.32
N SER A 107 -10.58 25.84 12.90
CA SER A 107 -10.44 27.11 12.21
C SER A 107 -11.17 27.09 10.86
N PRO A 108 -11.50 28.26 10.29
CA PRO A 108 -12.06 28.33 8.94
C PRO A 108 -11.19 27.60 7.90
N ALA A 109 -9.86 27.67 8.04
CA ALA A 109 -8.92 26.94 7.20
C ALA A 109 -9.06 25.41 7.35
N ALA A 110 -9.19 24.90 8.57
CA ALA A 110 -9.40 23.47 8.83
C ALA A 110 -10.71 22.99 8.22
N HIS A 111 -11.80 23.76 8.35
CA HIS A 111 -13.08 23.47 7.69
C HIS A 111 -12.94 23.40 6.16
N ARG A 112 -12.17 24.32 5.56
CA ARG A 112 -11.91 24.28 4.11
C ARG A 112 -11.11 23.05 3.70
N LEU A 113 -10.06 22.70 4.45
CA LEU A 113 -9.31 21.47 4.20
C LEU A 113 -10.20 20.22 4.30
N LEU A 114 -11.03 20.13 5.35
CA LEU A 114 -12.01 19.05 5.52
C LEU A 114 -12.96 18.93 4.33
N ALA A 115 -13.46 20.04 3.81
CA ALA A 115 -14.33 20.06 2.64
C ALA A 115 -13.59 19.59 1.37
N LEU A 116 -12.34 20.03 1.16
CA LEU A 116 -11.51 19.59 0.03
C LEU A 116 -11.22 18.09 0.09
N LEU A 117 -10.79 17.59 1.24
CA LEU A 117 -10.52 16.16 1.45
C LEU A 117 -11.79 15.33 1.20
N ARG A 118 -12.94 15.76 1.72
CA ARG A 118 -14.21 15.07 1.46
C ARG A 118 -14.56 15.10 -0.02
N ALA A 119 -14.50 16.24 -0.69
CA ALA A 119 -14.83 16.33 -2.11
C ALA A 119 -13.92 15.43 -2.97
N GLN A 120 -12.62 15.38 -2.65
CA GLN A 120 -11.64 14.60 -3.41
C GLN A 120 -11.74 13.08 -3.16
N TYR A 121 -12.19 12.66 -1.97
CA TYR A 121 -12.21 11.25 -1.57
C TYR A 121 -13.63 10.66 -1.31
N ALA A 122 -14.71 11.44 -1.50
CA ALA A 122 -16.10 11.02 -1.23
C ALA A 122 -16.65 9.94 -2.17
N ALA A 123 -16.14 9.80 -3.39
CA ALA A 123 -16.63 8.82 -4.37
C ALA A 123 -16.17 7.37 -4.12
N GLY A 124 -15.54 7.12 -2.97
CA GLY A 124 -14.80 5.89 -2.71
C GLY A 124 -13.50 5.90 -3.52
N TRP A 125 -12.45 5.36 -2.92
CA TRP A 125 -11.18 5.13 -3.59
C TRP A 125 -11.37 4.09 -4.72
N ARG A 126 -11.93 4.50 -5.86
CA ARG A 126 -11.98 3.71 -7.09
C ARG A 126 -10.84 4.16 -7.99
N ARG A 127 -9.83 3.27 -8.10
CA ARG A 127 -8.75 3.23 -9.10
C ARG A 127 -8.33 4.60 -9.63
N GLN A 128 -7.40 5.26 -8.94
CA GLN A 128 -6.60 6.29 -9.62
C GLN A 128 -5.62 5.58 -10.56
N THR A 129 -5.90 5.67 -11.85
CA THR A 129 -4.88 5.58 -12.91
C THR A 129 -3.94 6.78 -12.73
N PRO A 130 -2.61 6.63 -12.75
CA PRO A 130 -1.70 7.71 -12.40
C PRO A 130 -1.89 8.90 -13.35
N ALA A 131 -2.24 10.06 -12.78
CA ALA A 131 -2.23 11.32 -13.50
C ALA A 131 -0.77 11.69 -13.80
N ARG A 132 -0.39 11.64 -15.08
CA ARG A 132 0.91 12.13 -15.57
C ARG A 132 1.07 13.59 -15.15
N TYR A 133 1.95 13.85 -14.18
CA TYR A 133 2.34 15.20 -13.81
C TYR A 133 3.27 15.78 -14.89
N SER A 134 2.74 16.56 -15.82
CA SER A 134 3.54 17.33 -16.77
C SER A 134 4.12 18.56 -16.08
N ARG A 135 5.42 18.52 -15.74
CA ARG A 135 6.19 19.71 -15.38
C ARG A 135 6.42 20.58 -16.61
N THR A 136 5.50 21.48 -16.94
CA THR A 136 5.84 22.68 -17.72
C THR A 136 6.48 23.69 -16.79
N ASN A 137 7.81 23.65 -16.66
CA ASN A 137 8.55 24.69 -15.96
C ASN A 137 8.72 25.88 -16.92
N ARG A 138 7.87 26.89 -16.74
CA ARG A 138 7.92 28.16 -17.47
C ARG A 138 9.07 28.98 -16.91
N ARG A 139 10.17 29.07 -17.67
CA ARG A 139 11.26 30.02 -17.45
C ARG A 139 10.68 31.42 -17.23
N LYS A 140 11.05 32.07 -16.13
CA LYS A 140 11.06 33.54 -16.06
C LYS A 140 12.51 34.00 -15.97
N ARG A 141 12.82 34.86 -16.93
CA ARG A 141 14.01 35.71 -17.01
C ARG A 141 14.05 36.69 -15.85
#